data_AF-A0A3D4UGG9-F1
#
_entry.id   AF-A0A3D4UGG9-F1
#
_cell.length_a   1.000
_cell.length_b   1.000
_cell.length_c   1.000
_cell.angle_alpha   90.00
_cell.angle_beta   90.00
_cell.angle_gamma   90.00
#
_symmetry.space_group_name_H-M   'P 1'
#
loop_
_entity.id
_entity.type
_entity.pdbx_description
1 polymer ?
#
loop_
_entity_poly.entity_id
_entity_poly.type
_entity_poly.pdbx_seq_one_letter_code
_entity_poly.pdbx_strand_id
1 'polypeptide(L)'
;DARAQFFSDLVLLGDAIMQVTGSERINYLVLCNQVPELHGHCVPRFEAEDPEKRKQGPFEAYDFGSARVADAHGQDQRLHTELRAALVRLLKNRG
;
A
#
# COMPACT_ATOMS: atom_id res chain seq x y z
N ASP A 1 7.50 -15.61 14.90
CA ASP A 1 6.19 -15.18 15.41
C ASP A 1 5.35 -14.70 14.24
N ALA A 2 4.08 -15.13 14.14
CA ALA A 2 3.16 -14.77 13.05
C ALA A 2 2.97 -13.24 12.89
N ARG A 3 3.01 -12.48 13.99
CA ARG A 3 2.92 -11.00 13.91
C ARG A 3 4.16 -10.38 13.29
N ALA A 4 5.34 -10.90 13.63
CA ALA A 4 6.59 -10.44 13.01
C ALA A 4 6.61 -10.74 11.50
N GLN A 5 6.12 -11.92 11.11
CA GLN A 5 5.97 -12.27 9.70
C GLN A 5 5.03 -11.30 8.98
N PHE A 6 3.85 -11.01 9.56
CA PHE A 6 2.89 -10.06 9.02
C PHE A 6 3.51 -8.68 8.74
N PHE A 7 4.23 -8.09 9.71
CA PHE A 7 4.87 -6.78 9.49
C PHE A 7 5.99 -6.85 8.45
N SER A 8 6.74 -7.95 8.42
CA SER A 8 7.78 -8.12 7.41
C SER A 8 7.19 -8.26 5.99
N ASP A 9 6.04 -8.92 5.85
CA ASP A 9 5.31 -8.98 4.58
C ASP A 9 4.67 -7.65 4.20
N LEU A 10 4.19 -6.88 5.19
CA LEU A 10 3.63 -5.54 4.97
C LEU A 10 4.69 -4.56 4.46
N VAL A 11 5.91 -4.61 4.99
CA VAL A 11 7.05 -3.80 4.50
C VAL A 11 7.40 -4.18 3.06
N LEU A 12 7.48 -5.49 2.76
CA LEU A 12 7.76 -5.97 1.41
C LEU A 12 6.69 -5.51 0.40
N LEU A 13 5.42 -5.49 0.81
CA LEU A 13 4.34 -4.93 0.00
C LEU A 13 4.54 -3.43 -0.25
N GLY A 14 4.94 -2.67 0.76
CA GLY A 14 5.26 -1.26 0.59
C GLY A 14 6.42 -1.01 -0.38
N ASP A 15 7.49 -1.81 -0.30
CA ASP A 15 8.61 -1.73 -1.25
C ASP A 15 8.16 -1.99 -2.69
N ALA A 16 7.30 -2.99 -2.90
CA ALA A 16 6.74 -3.27 -4.22
C ALA A 16 5.89 -2.11 -4.74
N ILE A 17 5.05 -1.52 -3.88
CA ILE A 17 4.23 -0.35 -4.21
C ILE A 17 5.13 0.84 -4.59
N MET A 18 6.17 1.13 -3.81
CA MET A 18 7.10 2.23 -4.11
C MET A 18 7.80 2.02 -5.45
N GLN A 19 8.30 0.81 -5.73
CA GLN A 19 8.97 0.49 -7.00
C GLN A 19 8.08 0.64 -8.23
N VAL A 20 6.80 0.27 -8.13
CA VAL A 20 5.87 0.30 -9.26
C VAL A 20 5.27 1.68 -9.46
N THR A 21 4.91 2.36 -8.37
CA THR A 21 4.19 3.64 -8.45
C THR A 21 5.11 4.85 -8.51
N GLY A 22 6.37 4.72 -8.06
CA GLY A 22 7.28 5.85 -7.88
C GLY A 22 6.91 6.75 -6.69
N SER A 23 6.05 6.28 -5.77
CA SER A 23 5.72 7.02 -4.55
C SER A 23 6.96 7.26 -3.69
N GLU A 24 7.07 8.44 -3.06
CA GLU A 24 8.20 8.81 -2.22
C GLU A 24 8.28 7.99 -0.93
N ARG A 25 7.12 7.63 -0.37
CA ARG A 25 6.98 6.92 0.90
C ARG A 25 5.66 6.19 0.99
N ILE A 26 5.60 5.24 1.91
CA ILE A 26 4.36 4.55 2.29
C ILE A 26 3.92 5.04 3.67
N ASN A 27 2.63 5.33 3.83
CA ASN A 27 2.01 5.33 5.16
C ASN A 27 1.49 3.92 5.47
N TYR A 28 1.97 3.36 6.59
CA TYR A 28 1.50 2.08 7.12
C TYR A 28 0.50 2.34 8.25
N LEU A 29 -0.68 1.74 8.15
CA LEU A 29 -1.72 1.84 9.18
C LEU A 29 -2.17 0.44 9.60
N VAL A 30 -2.13 0.16 10.90
CA VAL A 30 -2.65 -1.06 11.53
C VAL A 30 -3.55 -0.59 12.67
N LEU A 31 -4.85 -0.48 12.39
CA LEU A 31 -5.81 0.20 13.28
C LEU A 31 -6.62 -0.79 14.10
N CYS A 32 -7.21 -1.80 13.47
CA CYS A 32 -8.01 -2.86 14.09
C CYS A 32 -9.20 -2.39 14.96
N ASN A 33 -9.60 -1.11 14.89
CA ASN A 33 -10.66 -0.55 15.74
C ASN A 33 -12.07 -0.98 15.30
N GLN A 34 -12.37 -0.94 14.00
CA GLN A 34 -13.69 -1.28 13.46
C GLN A 34 -13.80 -2.75 13.04
N VAL A 35 -12.71 -3.31 12.52
CA VAL A 35 -12.58 -4.74 12.21
C VAL A 35 -11.46 -5.29 13.10
N PRO A 36 -11.78 -6.03 14.18
CA PRO A 36 -10.79 -6.44 15.19
C PRO A 36 -9.98 -7.67 14.77
N GLU A 37 -9.40 -7.62 13.58
CA GLU A 37 -8.55 -8.66 12.99
C GLU A 37 -7.23 -8.02 12.54
N LEU A 38 -6.11 -8.76 12.59
CA LEU A 38 -4.83 -8.22 12.15
C LEU A 38 -4.83 -7.97 10.63
N HIS A 39 -4.86 -6.71 10.23
CA HIS A 39 -4.73 -6.26 8.86
C HIS A 39 -3.99 -4.92 8.81
N GLY A 40 -3.51 -4.55 7.63
CA GLY A 40 -2.73 -3.33 7.45
C GLY A 40 -3.04 -2.66 6.13
N HIS A 41 -2.84 -1.35 6.09
CA HIS A 41 -2.95 -0.53 4.88
C HIS A 41 -1.56 -0.01 4.50
N CYS A 42 -1.18 -0.17 3.23
CA CYS A 42 -0.02 0.47 2.62
C CYS A 42 -0.52 1.56 1.66
N VAL A 43 -0.46 2.82 2.08
CA VAL A 43 -0.92 3.94 1.26
C VAL A 43 0.29 4.66 0.65
N PRO A 44 0.49 4.62 -0.69
CA PRO A 44 1.56 5.36 -1.33
C PRO A 44 1.32 6.86 -1.24
N ARG A 45 2.39 7.61 -0.99
CA ARG A 45 2.38 9.07 -0.93
C ARG A 45 3.30 9.66 -2.00
N PHE A 46 2.82 10.64 -2.73
CA PHE A 46 3.48 11.21 -3.92
C PHE A 46 3.86 12.66 -3.69
N GLU A 47 4.94 13.10 -4.32
CA GLU A 47 5.39 14.50 -4.31
C GLU A 47 4.29 15.44 -4.80
N ALA A 48 3.58 15.02 -5.85
CA ALA A 48 2.53 15.78 -6.52
C ALA A 48 1.19 15.85 -5.73
N GLU A 49 1.11 15.27 -4.54
CA GLU A 49 -0.04 15.45 -3.66
C GLU A 49 -0.17 16.93 -3.23
N ASP A 50 -1.39 17.33 -2.89
CA ASP A 50 -1.60 18.61 -2.23
C ASP A 50 -0.71 18.71 -0.96
N PRO A 51 0.09 19.79 -0.81
CA PRO A 51 1.08 19.89 0.27
C PRO A 51 0.51 19.82 1.68
N GLU A 52 -0.75 20.27 1.89
CA GLU A 52 -1.40 20.22 3.20
C GLU A 52 -1.97 18.84 3.47
N LYS A 53 -2.61 18.22 2.47
CA LYS A 53 -3.06 16.82 2.55
C LYS A 53 -1.89 15.87 2.77
N ARG A 54 -0.71 16.17 2.22
CA ARG A 54 0.48 15.32 2.38
C ARG A 54 1.00 15.21 3.81
N LYS A 55 0.64 16.17 4.67
CA LYS A 55 1.00 16.20 6.10
C LYS A 55 0.00 15.46 7.00
N GLN A 56 -1.20 15.18 6.50
CA GLN A 56 -2.28 14.50 7.24
C GLN A 56 -2.18 12.98 7.12
N GLY A 57 -2.87 12.28 8.03
CA GLY A 57 -3.09 10.85 7.90
C GLY A 57 -3.89 10.53 6.63
N PRO A 58 -3.66 9.40 5.93
CA PRO A 58 -4.36 9.13 4.67
C PRO A 58 -5.89 9.20 4.76
N PHE A 59 -6.48 8.61 5.81
CA PHE A 59 -7.93 8.60 6.02
C PHE A 59 -8.51 9.95 6.46
N GLU A 60 -7.66 10.91 6.85
CA GLU A 60 -8.05 12.30 7.11
C GLU A 60 -7.98 13.13 5.82
N ALA A 61 -6.93 12.89 5.02
CA ALA A 61 -6.61 13.65 3.81
C ALA A 61 -7.53 13.35 2.63
N TYR A 62 -7.99 12.10 2.52
CA TYR A 62 -8.70 11.59 1.35
C TYR A 62 -9.94 10.80 1.74
N ASP A 63 -11.02 11.04 0.99
CA ASP A 63 -12.24 10.25 1.08
C ASP A 63 -12.10 8.96 0.26
N PHE A 64 -11.63 7.90 0.90
CA PHE A 64 -11.54 6.58 0.28
C PHE A 64 -12.92 5.95 0.04
N GLY A 65 -13.97 6.40 0.72
CA GLY A 65 -15.33 5.88 0.54
C GLY A 65 -15.95 6.30 -0.79
N SER A 66 -15.58 7.46 -1.31
CA SER A 66 -15.98 7.92 -2.65
C SER A 66 -14.98 7.54 -3.75
N ALA A 67 -13.83 6.94 -3.40
CA ALA A 67 -12.89 6.45 -4.40
C ALA A 67 -13.53 5.35 -5.24
N ARG A 68 -13.17 5.30 -6.52
CA ARG A 68 -13.61 4.19 -7.38
C ARG A 68 -13.07 2.86 -6.86
N VAL A 69 -13.87 1.81 -7.01
CA VAL A 69 -13.42 0.46 -6.72
C VAL A 69 -12.30 0.08 -7.71
N ALA A 70 -11.25 -0.56 -7.19
CA ALA A 70 -10.18 -1.08 -8.01
C ALA A 70 -10.67 -2.28 -8.84
N ASP A 71 -10.31 -2.32 -10.12
CA ASP A 71 -10.68 -3.38 -11.06
C ASP A 71 -9.41 -4.03 -11.63
N ALA A 72 -8.97 -5.09 -10.95
CA ALA A 72 -7.77 -5.85 -11.31
C ALA A 72 -7.90 -6.63 -12.64
N HIS A 73 -9.11 -6.75 -13.19
CA HIS A 73 -9.36 -7.44 -14.46
C HIS A 73 -9.67 -6.49 -15.61
N GLY A 74 -9.92 -5.21 -15.33
CA GLY A 74 -10.08 -4.15 -16.32
C GLY A 74 -9.00 -3.08 -16.18
N GLN A 75 -9.41 -1.85 -15.86
CA GLN A 75 -8.54 -0.68 -15.98
C GLN A 75 -7.29 -0.68 -15.07
N ASP A 76 -7.29 -1.44 -13.96
CA ASP A 76 -6.15 -1.54 -13.05
C ASP A 76 -5.30 -2.79 -13.27
N GLN A 77 -5.61 -3.60 -14.28
CA GLN A 77 -4.92 -4.85 -14.54
C GLN A 77 -3.40 -4.66 -14.69
N ARG A 78 -2.98 -3.57 -15.33
CA ARG A 78 -1.56 -3.23 -15.49
C ARG A 78 -0.88 -3.04 -14.13
N LEU A 79 -1.43 -2.18 -13.28
CA LEU A 79 -0.90 -1.91 -11.94
C LEU A 79 -0.83 -3.21 -11.12
N HIS A 80 -1.90 -4.01 -11.14
CA HIS A 80 -1.93 -5.28 -10.42
C HIS A 80 -0.88 -6.28 -10.93
N THR A 81 -0.65 -6.34 -12.24
CA THR A 81 0.38 -7.19 -12.86
C THR A 81 1.78 -6.74 -12.47
N GLU A 82 2.06 -5.44 -12.51
CA GLU A 82 3.35 -4.86 -12.14
C GLU A 82 3.66 -5.05 -10.65
N LEU A 83 2.66 -4.84 -9.77
CA LEU A 83 2.79 -5.10 -8.33
C LEU A 83 3.12 -6.57 -8.04
N ARG A 84 2.41 -7.50 -8.70
CA ARG A 84 2.69 -8.94 -8.57
C ARG A 84 4.11 -9.28 -9.01
N ALA A 85 4.55 -8.74 -10.15
CA ALA A 85 5.91 -8.97 -10.65
C ALA A 85 6.97 -8.42 -9.69
N ALA A 86 6.76 -7.22 -9.14
CA ALA A 86 7.65 -6.62 -8.15
C ALA A 86 7.73 -7.46 -6.86
N LEU A 87 6.60 -7.92 -6.33
CA LEU A 87 6.55 -8.81 -5.16
C LEU A 87 7.30 -10.12 -5.40
N VAL A 88 7.11 -10.77 -6.55
CA VAL A 88 7.82 -12.02 -6.89
C VAL A 88 9.33 -11.80 -6.91
N ARG A 89 9.80 -10.67 -7.48
CA ARG A 89 11.22 -10.33 -7.48
C ARG A 89 11.75 -10.09 -6.07
N LEU A 90 11.04 -9.32 -5.26
CA LEU A 90 11.46 -9.00 -3.89
C LEU A 90 11.48 -10.24 -2.99
N LEU A 91 10.49 -11.13 -3.13
CA LEU A 91 10.46 -12.41 -2.41
C LEU A 91 11.66 -13.30 -2.75
N LYS A 92 12.08 -13.33 -4.03
CA LYS A 92 13.28 -14.09 -4.44
C LYS A 92 14.57 -13.53 -3.84
N ASN A 93 14.60 -12.24 -3.54
CA ASN A 93 15.78 -11.55 -3.01
C ASN A 93 15.86 -11.54 -1.47
N ARG A 94 14.81 -12.01 -0.79
CA ARG A 94 14.70 -12.06 0.69
C ARG A 94 15.48 -13.23 1.31
N GLY A 95 16.58 -13.64 0.67
CA GLY A 95 17.46 -14.72 1.15
C GLY A 95 18.02 -14.44 2.53
#